data_AF-A0A1I1FE59-F1
#
_entry.id   AF-A0A1I1FE59-F1
#
_cell.length_a   1.000
_cell.length_b   1.000
_cell.length_c   1.000
_cell.angle_alpha   90.00
_cell.angle_beta   90.00
_cell.angle_gamma   90.00
#
_symmetry.space_group_name_H-M   'P 1'
#
loop_
_entity.id
_entity.type
_entity.pdbx_description
1 polymer ?
#
loop_
_entity_poly.entity_id
_entity_poly.type
_entity_poly.pdbx_seq_one_letter_code
_entity_poly.pdbx_strand_id
1 'polypeptide(L)'
;MRLVQVFVPRGKLEVVLETADEAGVDYAVSEAASYGEFEALVSIPVPPDAVEPLLAAFRTAGLPESSYTVVTAAETIISERMPEIDDGTGTRISREELEARARELAPAASTYFVLLVVSTIIATAGLLLDSAATIIGAMVVAPLMGPALAASVGVVVDDEELAARGVVLQVAGLAATVATAAVLGWLLRGTVLLPPGFDITAVPQIRERITPNVIALFLALGSGVAGVVSLVRNVGSVLVGVAIAVALVPPAATVGLGIAWWHPTVVVTAGTLVLVNLLSINLTALLLLWGVGYRPERTERIDRVYDRLRSRVVVLLAAIAVLSLVLGGVTYGTYQTAAVEHEVRTELESMSDDPAFEAFRFQEIGVDYELIDVYRDDPPSVTVLVERPAGEAESADFADRVRERLEEATGTDLEVTVELVDTQRSG
;
A
#
# COMPACT_ATOMS: atom_id res chain seq x y z
N MET A 1 22.07 -21.77 -3.01
CA MET A 1 22.57 -22.66 -4.06
C MET A 1 21.50 -22.96 -5.08
N ARG A 2 21.88 -23.06 -6.35
CA ARG A 2 21.00 -23.46 -7.47
C ARG A 2 21.62 -24.62 -8.23
N LEU A 3 20.78 -25.51 -8.72
CA LEU A 3 21.16 -26.54 -9.67
C LEU A 3 20.58 -26.15 -11.02
N VAL A 4 21.44 -25.76 -11.96
CA VAL A 4 21.05 -25.41 -13.32
C VAL A 4 21.12 -26.67 -14.17
N GLN A 5 20.00 -27.12 -14.69
CA GLN A 5 19.89 -28.31 -15.52
C GLN A 5 19.57 -27.89 -16.95
N VAL A 6 20.54 -28.04 -17.85
CA VAL A 6 20.42 -27.68 -19.25
C VAL A 6 20.15 -28.94 -20.08
N PHE A 7 19.01 -28.96 -20.78
CA PHE A 7 18.71 -30.00 -21.75
C PHE A 7 19.36 -29.61 -23.07
N VAL A 8 20.47 -30.28 -23.38
CA VAL A 8 21.37 -29.86 -24.45
C VAL A 8 20.88 -30.38 -25.81
N PRO A 9 20.61 -29.50 -26.80
CA PRO A 9 20.26 -29.92 -28.15
C PRO A 9 21.39 -30.71 -28.82
N ARG A 10 21.07 -31.50 -29.85
CA ARG A 10 22.09 -32.27 -30.59
C ARG A 10 23.19 -31.39 -31.19
N GLY A 11 24.44 -31.82 -31.02
CA GLY A 11 25.64 -31.14 -31.53
C GLY A 11 26.04 -29.89 -30.74
N LYS A 12 25.54 -29.74 -29.51
CA LYS A 12 25.82 -28.58 -28.64
C LYS A 12 26.41 -28.97 -27.28
N LEU A 13 26.55 -30.26 -26.99
CA LEU A 13 27.14 -30.75 -25.75
C LEU A 13 28.53 -30.17 -25.52
N GLU A 14 29.41 -30.24 -26.51
CA GLU A 14 30.79 -29.74 -26.38
C GLU A 14 30.84 -28.26 -26.01
N VAL A 15 29.96 -27.45 -26.61
CA VAL A 15 29.81 -26.01 -26.30
C VAL A 15 29.43 -25.78 -24.84
N VAL A 16 28.47 -26.56 -24.32
CA VAL A 16 28.02 -26.45 -22.92
C VAL A 16 29.12 -26.87 -21.95
N LEU A 17 29.83 -27.95 -22.23
CA LEU A 17 30.90 -28.44 -21.37
C LEU A 17 32.08 -27.47 -21.34
N GLU A 18 32.52 -26.97 -22.50
CA GLU A 18 33.60 -25.99 -22.61
C GLU A 18 33.26 -24.70 -21.85
N THR A 19 32.03 -24.20 -22.00
CA THR A 19 31.58 -23.00 -21.27
C THR A 19 31.54 -23.23 -19.75
N ALA A 20 31.13 -24.42 -19.30
CA ALA A 20 31.11 -24.78 -17.89
C ALA A 20 32.53 -24.93 -17.32
N ASP A 21 33.45 -25.53 -18.08
CA ASP A 21 34.86 -25.64 -17.70
C ASP A 21 35.54 -24.26 -17.62
N GLU A 22 35.25 -23.36 -18.57
CA GLU A 22 35.72 -21.97 -18.55
C GLU A 22 35.18 -21.18 -17.35
N ALA A 23 33.94 -21.44 -16.95
CA ALA A 23 33.32 -20.86 -15.76
C ALA A 23 33.84 -21.47 -14.44
N GLY A 24 34.67 -22.52 -14.49
CA GLY A 24 35.27 -23.15 -13.32
C GLY A 24 34.25 -23.86 -12.40
N VAL A 25 33.13 -24.33 -12.95
CA VAL A 25 32.06 -25.00 -12.22
C VAL A 25 32.17 -26.52 -12.35
N ASP A 26 31.93 -27.26 -11.26
CA ASP A 26 31.64 -28.69 -11.37
C ASP A 26 30.31 -28.91 -12.12
N TYR A 27 30.21 -30.01 -12.87
CA TYR A 27 28.98 -30.40 -13.56
C TYR A 27 28.84 -31.92 -13.63
N ALA A 28 27.60 -32.38 -13.75
CA ALA A 28 27.26 -33.78 -14.00
C ALA A 28 26.55 -33.91 -15.36
N VAL A 29 27.02 -34.82 -16.20
CA VAL A 29 26.42 -35.12 -17.50
C VAL A 29 25.64 -36.42 -17.40
N SER A 30 24.37 -36.38 -17.76
CA SER A 30 23.54 -37.57 -17.94
C SER A 30 23.18 -37.71 -19.41
N GLU A 31 23.57 -38.83 -20.03
CA GLU A 31 23.15 -39.13 -21.41
C GLU A 31 21.62 -39.24 -21.47
N ALA A 32 21.01 -38.58 -22.45
CA ALA A 32 19.56 -38.63 -22.61
C ALA A 32 19.16 -40.02 -23.16
N ALA A 33 18.54 -40.85 -22.33
CA ALA A 33 17.96 -42.12 -22.74
C ALA A 33 16.70 -41.87 -23.59
N SER A 34 16.92 -41.66 -24.89
CA SER A 34 15.98 -41.63 -26.01
C SER A 34 14.49 -41.33 -25.70
N TYR A 35 14.06 -40.08 -25.93
CA TYR A 35 12.82 -39.68 -26.60
C TYR A 35 12.84 -38.13 -26.70
N GLY A 36 13.37 -37.55 -27.78
CA GLY A 36 13.36 -36.09 -28.00
C GLY A 36 14.54 -35.48 -28.75
N GLU A 37 14.56 -34.14 -28.82
CA GLU A 37 15.51 -33.25 -29.53
C GLU A 37 16.88 -33.07 -28.82
N PHE A 38 17.05 -33.65 -27.62
CA PHE A 38 18.22 -33.43 -26.75
C PHE A 38 19.18 -34.62 -26.76
N GLU A 39 20.48 -34.36 -26.63
CA GLU A 39 21.53 -35.40 -26.56
C GLU A 39 22.02 -35.68 -25.13
N ALA A 40 21.94 -34.70 -24.24
CA ALA A 40 22.35 -34.85 -22.85
C ALA A 40 21.59 -33.90 -21.92
N LEU A 41 21.60 -34.21 -20.63
CA LEU A 41 21.22 -33.33 -19.54
C LEU A 41 22.49 -32.98 -18.75
N VAL A 42 22.84 -31.69 -18.71
CA VAL A 42 23.99 -31.20 -17.94
C VAL A 42 23.48 -30.50 -16.70
N SER A 43 23.88 -30.96 -15.52
CA SER A 43 23.47 -30.42 -14.22
C SER A 43 24.65 -29.70 -13.56
N ILE A 44 24.50 -28.40 -13.34
CA ILE A 44 25.58 -27.49 -12.96
C ILE A 44 25.21 -26.79 -11.64
N PRO A 45 25.82 -27.18 -10.51
CA PRO A 45 25.69 -26.46 -9.26
C PRO A 45 26.34 -25.06 -9.32
N VAL A 46 25.57 -24.02 -9.01
CA VAL A 46 26.09 -22.65 -8.92
C VAL A 46 25.47 -21.87 -7.75
N PRO A 47 26.17 -20.85 -7.23
CA PRO A 47 25.57 -19.79 -6.42
C PRO A 47 24.42 -19.07 -7.16
N PRO A 48 23.41 -18.50 -6.46
CA PRO A 48 22.27 -17.84 -7.09
C PRO A 48 22.64 -16.68 -8.04
N ASP A 49 23.67 -15.93 -7.69
CA ASP A 49 24.26 -14.82 -8.44
C ASP A 49 25.06 -15.26 -9.66
N ALA A 50 25.57 -16.50 -9.67
CA ALA A 50 26.31 -17.08 -10.80
C ALA A 50 25.40 -17.70 -11.88
N VAL A 51 24.09 -17.84 -11.63
CA VAL A 51 23.14 -18.38 -12.63
C VAL A 51 23.04 -17.48 -13.87
N GLU A 52 22.84 -16.18 -13.68
CA GLU A 52 22.66 -15.23 -14.80
C GLU A 52 23.94 -15.12 -15.67
N PRO A 53 25.16 -14.96 -15.10
CA PRO A 53 26.40 -15.04 -15.86
C PRO A 53 26.59 -16.35 -16.63
N LEU A 54 26.28 -17.50 -16.00
CA LEU A 54 26.41 -18.81 -16.63
C LEU A 54 25.45 -18.98 -17.82
N LEU A 55 24.18 -18.58 -17.66
CA LEU A 55 23.20 -18.64 -18.75
C LEU A 55 23.56 -17.68 -19.89
N ALA A 56 24.07 -16.49 -19.58
CA ALA A 56 24.56 -15.54 -20.57
C ALA A 56 25.78 -16.09 -21.34
N ALA A 57 26.69 -16.78 -20.65
CA ALA A 57 27.84 -17.45 -21.28
C ALA A 57 27.38 -18.54 -22.26
N PHE A 58 26.42 -19.40 -21.87
CA PHE A 58 25.86 -20.40 -22.78
C PHE A 58 25.23 -19.78 -24.03
N ARG A 59 24.47 -18.69 -23.88
CA ARG A 59 23.87 -17.98 -25.03
C ARG A 59 24.95 -17.41 -25.96
N THR A 60 26.00 -16.83 -25.40
CA THR A 60 27.14 -16.29 -26.16
C THR A 60 27.88 -17.38 -26.91
N ALA A 61 28.02 -18.55 -26.30
CA ALA A 61 28.62 -19.74 -26.92
C ALA A 61 27.71 -20.40 -27.99
N GLY A 62 26.47 -19.92 -28.15
CA GLY A 62 25.55 -20.32 -29.21
C GLY A 62 24.52 -21.36 -28.80
N LEU A 63 24.18 -21.46 -27.51
CA LEU A 63 22.97 -22.14 -27.05
C LEU A 63 21.74 -21.28 -27.40
N PRO A 64 20.72 -21.82 -28.08
CA PRO A 64 19.51 -21.06 -28.41
C PRO A 64 18.72 -20.69 -27.14
N GLU A 65 18.10 -19.51 -27.11
CA GLU A 65 17.28 -19.05 -25.96
C GLU A 65 16.11 -19.99 -25.63
N SER A 66 15.63 -20.74 -26.62
CA SER A 66 14.59 -21.77 -26.45
C SER A 66 15.11 -23.08 -25.85
N SER A 67 16.39 -23.16 -25.47
CA SER A 67 16.94 -24.33 -24.80
C SER A 67 16.19 -24.56 -23.49
N TYR A 68 15.69 -25.78 -23.30
CA TYR A 68 14.97 -26.12 -22.09
C TYR A 68 15.95 -26.18 -20.92
N THR A 69 15.80 -25.25 -19.97
CA THR A 69 16.68 -25.12 -18.80
C THR A 69 15.82 -25.07 -17.54
N VAL A 70 16.16 -25.90 -16.56
CA VAL A 70 15.49 -25.97 -15.27
C VAL A 70 16.45 -25.47 -14.19
N VAL A 71 16.04 -24.48 -13.41
CA VAL A 71 16.83 -23.96 -12.29
C VAL A 71 16.13 -24.35 -10.98
N THR A 72 16.74 -25.26 -10.23
CA THR A 72 16.16 -25.78 -8.99
C THR A 72 16.89 -25.21 -7.78
N ALA A 73 16.14 -24.82 -6.74
CA ALA A 73 16.73 -24.46 -5.45
C ALA A 73 17.25 -25.73 -4.75
N ALA A 74 18.55 -25.79 -4.51
CA ALA A 74 19.17 -26.86 -3.71
C ALA A 74 19.35 -26.37 -2.27
N GLU A 75 18.94 -27.19 -1.30
CA GLU A 75 19.14 -26.91 0.13
C GLU A 75 20.63 -26.91 0.49
N THR A 76 21.42 -27.78 -0.14
CA THR A 76 22.86 -27.88 0.04
C THR A 76 23.49 -28.52 -1.19
N ILE A 77 24.68 -28.03 -1.55
CA ILE A 77 25.53 -28.61 -2.58
C ILE A 77 26.92 -28.77 -1.98
N ILE A 78 27.54 -29.92 -2.18
CA ILE A 78 28.92 -30.21 -1.78
C ILE A 78 29.70 -30.46 -3.08
N SER A 79 30.61 -29.55 -3.41
CA SER A 79 31.42 -29.56 -4.62
C SER A 79 32.77 -28.91 -4.32
N GLU A 80 33.84 -29.41 -4.94
CA GLU A 80 35.22 -28.94 -4.71
C GLU A 80 35.60 -27.80 -5.67
N ARG A 81 34.93 -27.68 -6.84
CA ARG A 81 35.08 -26.54 -7.75
C ARG A 81 33.78 -25.76 -7.83
N MET A 82 33.75 -24.66 -7.11
CA MET A 82 32.70 -23.67 -7.20
C MET A 82 33.33 -22.34 -7.60
N PRO A 83 32.69 -21.58 -8.51
CA PRO A 83 33.18 -20.28 -8.89
C PRO A 83 33.11 -19.37 -7.65
N GLU A 84 34.28 -18.88 -7.21
CA GLU A 84 34.39 -17.79 -6.24
C GLU A 84 34.01 -16.49 -6.96
N ILE A 85 32.70 -16.27 -7.18
CA ILE A 85 32.18 -14.96 -7.54
C ILE A 85 31.78 -14.29 -6.23
N ASP A 86 32.74 -13.63 -5.58
CA ASP A 86 32.47 -12.71 -4.47
C ASP A 86 32.26 -11.30 -5.02
N ASP A 87 31.04 -11.05 -5.50
CA ASP A 87 30.63 -9.69 -5.92
C ASP A 87 30.15 -8.86 -4.71
N GLY A 88 30.32 -9.34 -3.46
CA GLY A 88 29.83 -8.67 -2.25
C GLY A 88 28.31 -8.64 -2.10
N THR A 89 27.56 -9.26 -3.03
CA THR A 89 26.09 -9.26 -3.13
C THR A 89 25.44 -10.63 -3.03
N GLY A 90 26.08 -11.61 -2.36
CA GLY A 90 25.72 -13.05 -2.30
C GLY A 90 24.31 -13.43 -1.77
N THR A 91 23.35 -12.51 -1.78
CA THR A 91 21.92 -12.71 -1.47
C THR A 91 20.98 -12.32 -2.62
N ARG A 92 21.49 -11.90 -3.79
CA ARG A 92 20.67 -11.57 -4.97
C ARG A 92 20.37 -12.84 -5.80
N ILE A 93 19.09 -13.06 -6.13
CA ILE A 93 18.66 -14.14 -7.03
C ILE A 93 18.80 -13.74 -8.51
N SER A 94 18.85 -14.73 -9.42
CA SER A 94 18.91 -14.47 -10.87
C SER A 94 17.64 -13.82 -11.40
N ARG A 95 17.71 -13.21 -12.59
CA ARG A 95 16.55 -12.61 -13.26
C ARG A 95 15.46 -13.64 -13.57
N GLU A 96 15.83 -14.82 -14.07
CA GLU A 96 14.90 -15.91 -14.38
C GLU A 96 14.19 -16.38 -13.10
N GLU A 97 14.93 -16.48 -12.00
CA GLU A 97 14.35 -16.83 -10.71
C GLU A 97 13.44 -15.73 -10.16
N LEU A 98 13.84 -14.47 -10.28
CA LEU A 98 13.03 -13.31 -9.91
C LEU A 98 11.68 -13.32 -10.63
N GLU A 99 11.72 -13.59 -11.94
CA GLU A 99 10.55 -13.64 -12.81
C GLU A 99 9.65 -14.83 -12.49
N ALA A 100 10.23 -16.03 -12.30
CA ALA A 100 9.50 -17.23 -11.87
C ALA A 100 8.79 -17.00 -10.53
N ARG A 101 9.48 -16.44 -9.54
CA ARG A 101 8.90 -16.12 -8.24
C ARG A 101 7.81 -15.05 -8.32
N ALA A 102 8.00 -14.01 -9.13
CA ALA A 102 6.98 -12.99 -9.33
C ALA A 102 5.70 -13.59 -9.94
N ARG A 103 5.82 -14.55 -10.85
CA ARG A 103 4.69 -15.31 -11.40
C ARG A 103 4.03 -16.21 -10.36
N GLU A 104 4.81 -16.90 -9.53
CA GLU A 104 4.28 -17.76 -8.46
C GLU A 104 3.54 -16.98 -7.38
N LEU A 105 4.05 -15.79 -7.03
CA LEU A 105 3.39 -14.90 -6.07
C LEU A 105 2.07 -14.34 -6.60
N ALA A 106 1.85 -14.31 -7.92
CA ALA A 106 0.60 -13.91 -8.54
C ALA A 106 -0.33 -15.13 -8.69
N PRO A 107 -1.30 -15.34 -7.78
CA PRO A 107 -2.14 -16.53 -7.81
C PRO A 107 -2.98 -16.59 -9.08
N ALA A 108 -3.60 -17.75 -9.32
CA ALA A 108 -4.65 -17.86 -10.32
C ALA A 108 -5.75 -16.82 -10.02
N ALA A 109 -6.28 -16.18 -11.07
CA ALA A 109 -7.22 -15.07 -10.92
C ALA A 109 -8.45 -15.47 -10.06
N SER A 110 -8.94 -16.69 -10.20
CA SER A 110 -10.04 -17.22 -9.38
C SER A 110 -9.72 -17.21 -7.88
N THR A 111 -8.58 -17.80 -7.48
CA THR A 111 -8.13 -17.82 -6.10
C THR A 111 -7.86 -16.42 -5.56
N TYR A 112 -7.23 -15.57 -6.38
CA TYR A 112 -6.98 -14.16 -6.05
C TYR A 112 -8.28 -13.43 -5.68
N PHE A 113 -9.29 -13.47 -6.55
CA PHE A 113 -10.55 -12.76 -6.31
C PHE A 113 -11.35 -13.35 -5.15
N VAL A 114 -11.39 -14.68 -4.98
CA VAL A 114 -12.10 -15.29 -3.84
C VAL A 114 -11.49 -14.85 -2.51
N LEU A 115 -10.16 -14.94 -2.37
CA LEU A 115 -9.48 -14.50 -1.15
C LEU A 115 -9.64 -13.01 -0.92
N LEU A 116 -9.59 -12.20 -1.99
CA LEU A 116 -9.75 -10.76 -1.90
C LEU A 116 -11.17 -10.37 -1.47
N VAL A 117 -12.21 -11.01 -2.01
CA VAL A 117 -13.61 -10.79 -1.62
C VAL A 117 -13.82 -11.18 -0.16
N VAL A 118 -13.36 -12.35 0.26
CA VAL A 118 -13.46 -12.81 1.66
C VAL A 118 -12.72 -11.86 2.61
N SER A 119 -11.48 -11.49 2.27
CA SER A 119 -10.71 -10.50 3.02
C SER A 119 -11.45 -9.16 3.11
N THR A 120 -12.01 -8.68 2.00
CA THR A 120 -12.75 -7.42 1.98
C THR A 120 -14.00 -7.46 2.87
N ILE A 121 -14.74 -8.57 2.88
CA ILE A 121 -15.89 -8.75 3.76
C ILE A 121 -15.46 -8.66 5.23
N ILE A 122 -14.39 -9.37 5.60
CA ILE A 122 -13.86 -9.36 6.97
C ILE A 122 -13.33 -7.96 7.34
N ALA A 123 -12.62 -7.29 6.42
CA ALA A 123 -12.10 -5.94 6.63
C ALA A 123 -13.23 -4.92 6.80
N THR A 124 -14.28 -5.00 5.97
CA THR A 124 -15.45 -4.11 6.06
C THR A 124 -16.19 -4.32 7.38
N ALA A 125 -16.39 -5.56 7.81
CA ALA A 125 -16.95 -5.86 9.12
C ALA A 125 -16.04 -5.34 10.26
N GLY A 126 -14.73 -5.53 10.14
CA GLY A 126 -13.75 -5.01 11.09
C GLY A 126 -13.76 -3.48 11.20
N LEU A 127 -13.91 -2.78 10.07
CA LEU A 127 -14.08 -1.32 10.03
C LEU A 127 -15.36 -0.89 10.75
N LEU A 128 -16.50 -1.49 10.43
CA LEU A 128 -17.79 -1.14 11.04
C LEU A 128 -17.86 -1.48 12.54
N LEU A 129 -17.10 -2.47 12.99
CA LEU A 129 -17.00 -2.88 14.40
C LEU A 129 -15.87 -2.18 15.17
N ASP A 130 -15.14 -1.24 14.55
CA ASP A 130 -13.97 -0.58 15.13
C ASP A 130 -12.90 -1.58 15.67
N SER A 131 -12.75 -2.73 15.01
CA SER A 131 -11.88 -3.82 15.46
C SER A 131 -10.59 -3.90 14.64
N ALA A 132 -9.55 -3.21 15.09
CA ALA A 132 -8.22 -3.26 14.47
C ALA A 132 -7.71 -4.70 14.30
N ALA A 133 -7.94 -5.59 15.27
CA ALA A 133 -7.54 -6.99 15.20
C ALA A 133 -8.23 -7.75 14.05
N THR A 134 -9.51 -7.51 13.83
CA THR A 134 -10.26 -8.12 12.71
C THR A 134 -9.76 -7.61 11.36
N ILE A 135 -9.46 -6.31 11.27
CA ILE A 135 -8.91 -5.71 10.05
C ILE A 135 -7.51 -6.30 9.76
N ILE A 136 -6.65 -6.45 10.76
CA ILE A 136 -5.35 -7.11 10.61
C ILE A 136 -5.51 -8.56 10.14
N GLY A 137 -6.46 -9.30 10.73
CA GLY A 137 -6.79 -10.67 10.30
C GLY A 137 -7.22 -10.74 8.83
N ALA A 138 -8.00 -9.77 8.36
CA ALA A 138 -8.39 -9.66 6.96
C ALA A 138 -7.18 -9.41 6.03
N MET A 139 -6.25 -8.52 6.43
CA MET A 139 -5.06 -8.18 5.64
C MET A 139 -4.15 -9.38 5.38
N VAL A 140 -4.06 -10.33 6.33
CA VAL A 140 -3.28 -11.57 6.18
C VAL A 140 -3.81 -12.46 5.06
N VAL A 141 -5.11 -12.41 4.78
CA VAL A 141 -5.77 -13.23 3.76
C VAL A 141 -5.58 -12.65 2.36
N ALA A 142 -5.42 -11.33 2.22
CA ALA A 142 -5.41 -10.64 0.93
C ALA A 142 -4.10 -10.85 0.14
N PRO A 143 -4.14 -11.48 -1.04
CA PRO A 143 -2.94 -11.78 -1.82
C PRO A 143 -2.48 -10.59 -2.69
N LEU A 144 -2.24 -9.42 -2.08
CA LEU A 144 -1.94 -8.17 -2.80
C LEU A 144 -0.46 -7.97 -3.17
N MET A 145 0.45 -8.71 -2.53
CA MET A 145 1.90 -8.64 -2.83
C MET A 145 2.23 -9.10 -4.26
N GLY A 146 1.63 -10.21 -4.71
CA GLY A 146 1.87 -10.80 -6.01
C GLY A 146 1.63 -9.83 -7.18
N PRO A 147 0.42 -9.25 -7.31
CA PRO A 147 0.12 -8.30 -8.37
C PRO A 147 1.07 -7.08 -8.43
N ALA A 148 1.45 -6.52 -7.27
CA ALA A 148 2.37 -5.38 -7.18
C ALA A 148 3.80 -5.73 -7.65
N LEU A 149 4.31 -6.89 -7.20
CA LEU A 149 5.64 -7.35 -7.60
C LEU A 149 5.68 -7.83 -9.05
N ALA A 150 4.66 -8.54 -9.52
CA ALA A 150 4.55 -8.95 -10.92
C ALA A 150 4.57 -7.75 -11.87
N ALA A 151 3.82 -6.68 -11.54
CA ALA A 151 3.83 -5.45 -12.33
C ALA A 151 5.24 -4.86 -12.41
N SER A 152 5.91 -4.71 -11.27
CA SER A 152 7.23 -4.07 -11.16
C SER A 152 8.34 -4.91 -11.80
N VAL A 153 8.36 -6.22 -11.53
CA VAL A 153 9.33 -7.16 -12.12
C VAL A 153 9.17 -7.22 -13.63
N GLY A 154 7.94 -7.36 -14.14
CA GLY A 154 7.66 -7.36 -15.57
C GLY A 154 8.22 -6.13 -16.29
N VAL A 155 8.13 -4.94 -15.67
CA VAL A 155 8.73 -3.72 -16.23
C VAL A 155 10.26 -3.82 -16.32
N VAL A 156 10.92 -4.27 -15.25
CA VAL A 156 12.39 -4.29 -15.15
C VAL A 156 13.00 -5.34 -16.05
N VAL A 157 12.31 -6.47 -16.24
CA VAL A 157 12.74 -7.56 -17.10
C VAL A 157 12.25 -7.43 -18.55
N ASP A 158 11.55 -6.34 -18.92
CA ASP A 158 10.93 -6.15 -20.25
C ASP A 158 9.97 -7.29 -20.65
N ASP A 159 9.27 -7.88 -19.67
CA ASP A 159 8.14 -8.80 -19.88
C ASP A 159 6.82 -8.00 -19.78
N GLU A 160 6.29 -7.61 -20.94
CA GLU A 160 5.06 -6.84 -21.05
C GLU A 160 3.81 -7.64 -20.60
N GLU A 161 3.80 -8.95 -20.76
CA GLU A 161 2.68 -9.81 -20.35
C GLU A 161 2.60 -9.90 -18.83
N LEU A 162 3.74 -10.11 -18.16
CA LEU A 162 3.82 -10.13 -16.70
C LEU A 162 3.48 -8.76 -16.11
N ALA A 163 4.00 -7.69 -16.70
CA ALA A 163 3.70 -6.33 -16.27
C ALA A 163 2.20 -6.02 -16.39
N ALA A 164 1.61 -6.31 -17.56
CA ALA A 164 0.19 -6.08 -17.81
C ALA A 164 -0.69 -6.94 -16.88
N ARG A 165 -0.35 -8.21 -16.68
CA ARG A 165 -1.06 -9.09 -15.75
C ARG A 165 -1.04 -8.54 -14.33
N GLY A 166 0.11 -8.08 -13.84
CA GLY A 166 0.24 -7.47 -12.52
C GLY A 166 -0.64 -6.22 -12.36
N VAL A 167 -0.63 -5.32 -13.35
CA VAL A 167 -1.45 -4.10 -13.34
C VAL A 167 -2.94 -4.42 -13.41
N VAL A 168 -3.35 -5.35 -14.28
CA VAL A 168 -4.77 -5.76 -14.41
C VAL A 168 -5.27 -6.35 -13.10
N LEU A 169 -4.50 -7.23 -12.45
CA LEU A 169 -4.89 -7.80 -11.15
C LEU A 169 -4.99 -6.73 -10.07
N GLN A 170 -4.09 -5.74 -10.04
CA GLN A 170 -4.17 -4.62 -9.08
C GLN A 170 -5.42 -3.77 -9.29
N VAL A 171 -5.70 -3.34 -10.52
CA VAL A 171 -6.83 -2.46 -10.83
C VAL A 171 -8.15 -3.20 -10.65
N ALA A 172 -8.27 -4.41 -11.22
CA ALA A 172 -9.49 -5.21 -11.09
C ALA A 172 -9.71 -5.68 -9.65
N GLY A 173 -8.64 -6.03 -8.94
CA GLY A 173 -8.69 -6.38 -7.52
C GLY A 173 -9.18 -5.21 -6.67
N LEU A 174 -8.58 -4.03 -6.85
CA LEU A 174 -9.00 -2.83 -6.14
C LEU A 174 -10.47 -2.48 -6.42
N ALA A 175 -10.89 -2.53 -7.68
CA ALA A 175 -12.28 -2.32 -8.07
C ALA A 175 -13.21 -3.36 -7.41
N ALA A 176 -12.80 -4.63 -7.36
CA ALA A 176 -13.56 -5.69 -6.70
C ALA A 176 -13.65 -5.47 -5.18
N THR A 177 -12.58 -5.01 -4.52
CA THR A 177 -12.59 -4.65 -3.10
C THR A 177 -13.56 -3.49 -2.84
N VAL A 178 -13.46 -2.40 -3.60
CA VAL A 178 -14.38 -1.25 -3.47
C VAL A 178 -15.83 -1.69 -3.69
N ALA A 179 -16.10 -2.45 -4.76
CA ALA A 179 -17.44 -2.93 -5.07
C ALA A 179 -17.99 -3.88 -3.98
N THR A 180 -17.17 -4.80 -3.47
CA THR A 180 -17.57 -5.73 -2.41
C THR A 180 -17.91 -4.99 -1.12
N ALA A 181 -17.06 -4.05 -0.70
CA ALA A 181 -17.31 -3.23 0.49
C ALA A 181 -18.53 -2.33 0.30
N ALA A 182 -18.74 -1.76 -0.88
CA ALA A 182 -19.92 -0.95 -1.19
C ALA A 182 -21.21 -1.77 -1.15
N VAL A 183 -21.23 -2.97 -1.76
CA VAL A 183 -22.39 -3.87 -1.73
C VAL A 183 -22.69 -4.30 -0.29
N LEU A 184 -21.67 -4.73 0.46
CA LEU A 184 -21.85 -5.14 1.86
C LEU A 184 -22.33 -3.97 2.73
N GLY A 185 -21.71 -2.79 2.58
CA GLY A 185 -22.13 -1.57 3.27
C GLY A 185 -23.59 -1.22 2.97
N TRP A 186 -23.99 -1.27 1.70
CA TRP A 186 -25.36 -1.00 1.28
C TRP A 186 -26.36 -2.03 1.83
N LEU A 187 -25.99 -3.32 1.88
CA LEU A 187 -26.82 -4.37 2.47
C LEU A 187 -26.98 -4.25 3.98
N LEU A 188 -25.97 -3.74 4.69
CA LEU A 188 -26.00 -3.55 6.14
C LEU A 188 -26.69 -2.25 6.55
N ARG A 189 -26.60 -1.22 5.71
CA ARG A 189 -27.21 0.10 5.95
C ARG A 189 -28.73 -0.02 6.11
N GLY A 190 -29.24 0.47 7.23
CA GLY A 190 -30.68 0.43 7.55
C GLY A 190 -31.19 -0.91 8.09
N THR A 191 -30.30 -1.87 8.34
CA THR A 191 -30.65 -3.12 9.04
C THR A 191 -30.53 -2.97 10.55
N VAL A 192 -31.10 -3.91 11.31
CA VAL A 192 -30.97 -3.98 12.78
C VAL A 192 -29.54 -4.22 13.27
N LEU A 193 -28.62 -4.56 12.36
CA LEU A 193 -27.21 -4.82 12.69
C LEU A 193 -26.44 -3.53 12.95
N LEU A 194 -26.94 -2.38 12.50
CA LEU A 194 -26.33 -1.07 12.74
C LEU A 194 -27.31 -0.16 13.50
N PRO A 195 -26.81 0.67 14.44
CA PRO A 195 -27.64 1.68 15.10
C PRO A 195 -28.36 2.62 14.11
N PRO A 196 -29.56 3.11 14.43
CA PRO A 196 -30.20 4.15 13.64
C PRO A 196 -29.33 5.42 13.66
N GLY A 197 -29.15 6.05 12.49
CA GLY A 197 -28.27 7.21 12.37
C GLY A 197 -26.77 6.89 12.42
N PHE A 198 -26.37 5.63 12.21
CA PHE A 198 -24.96 5.25 12.21
C PHE A 198 -24.15 6.05 11.18
N ASP A 199 -23.25 6.86 11.71
CA ASP A 199 -22.27 7.61 10.94
C ASP A 199 -20.95 6.82 10.84
N ILE A 200 -20.50 6.61 9.60
CA ILE A 200 -19.24 5.94 9.32
C ILE A 200 -18.04 6.84 9.61
N THR A 201 -18.18 8.17 9.59
CA THR A 201 -17.05 9.09 9.79
C THR A 201 -16.65 9.19 11.26
N ALA A 202 -17.61 8.96 12.17
CA ALA A 202 -17.37 8.86 13.61
C ALA A 202 -16.59 7.61 14.02
N VAL A 203 -16.52 6.56 13.19
CA VAL A 203 -15.83 5.31 13.54
C VAL A 203 -14.31 5.50 13.48
N PRO A 204 -13.54 5.32 14.58
CA PRO A 204 -12.11 5.58 14.60
C PRO A 204 -11.32 4.85 13.51
N GLN A 205 -11.57 3.55 13.30
CA GLN A 205 -10.91 2.82 12.22
C GLN A 205 -11.25 3.35 10.80
N ILE A 206 -12.38 4.02 10.59
CA ILE A 206 -12.70 4.66 9.30
C ILE A 206 -12.10 6.06 9.23
N ARG A 207 -12.20 6.82 10.32
CA ARG A 207 -11.67 8.19 10.47
C ARG A 207 -10.18 8.27 10.12
N GLU A 208 -9.37 7.33 10.61
CA GLU A 208 -7.95 7.24 10.31
C GLU A 208 -7.63 7.12 8.80
N ARG A 209 -8.59 6.66 7.97
CA ARG A 209 -8.41 6.43 6.53
C ARG A 209 -8.97 7.59 5.69
N ILE A 210 -9.76 8.48 6.30
CA ILE A 210 -10.32 9.68 5.66
C ILE A 210 -9.62 10.97 6.09
N THR A 211 -8.76 10.91 7.12
CA THR A 211 -7.80 11.96 7.49
C THR A 211 -6.41 11.59 6.97
N PRO A 212 -6.15 11.71 5.66
CA PRO A 212 -4.89 11.28 5.10
C PRO A 212 -3.73 12.08 5.68
N ASN A 213 -2.68 11.36 6.05
CA ASN A 213 -1.45 11.91 6.57
C ASN A 213 -0.31 11.62 5.59
N VAL A 214 0.51 12.62 5.29
CA VAL A 214 1.72 12.46 4.47
C VAL A 214 2.66 11.40 5.06
N ILE A 215 2.60 11.14 6.37
CA ILE A 215 3.35 10.08 7.04
C ILE A 215 2.95 8.68 6.51
N ALA A 216 1.70 8.48 6.08
CA ALA A 216 1.26 7.22 5.48
C ALA A 216 2.02 6.87 4.18
N LEU A 217 2.62 7.87 3.52
CA LEU A 217 3.50 7.65 2.37
C LEU A 217 4.71 6.78 2.75
N PHE A 218 5.29 6.97 3.93
CA PHE A 218 6.43 6.16 4.38
C PHE A 218 6.04 4.69 4.58
N LEU A 219 4.80 4.42 5.00
CA LEU A 219 4.27 3.06 5.09
C LEU A 219 4.21 2.41 3.71
N ALA A 220 3.68 3.12 2.70
CA ALA A 220 3.60 2.62 1.33
C ALA A 220 4.98 2.41 0.70
N LEU A 221 5.88 3.39 0.84
CA LEU A 221 7.26 3.28 0.35
C LEU A 221 7.97 2.11 1.03
N GLY A 222 7.91 2.02 2.37
CA GLY A 222 8.50 0.93 3.15
C GLY A 222 7.94 -0.45 2.79
N SER A 223 6.64 -0.54 2.50
CA SER A 223 6.01 -1.78 2.02
C SER A 223 6.54 -2.20 0.65
N GLY A 224 6.78 -1.24 -0.25
CA GLY A 224 7.45 -1.50 -1.53
C GLY A 224 8.90 -1.98 -1.36
N VAL A 225 9.65 -1.37 -0.44
CA VAL A 225 11.02 -1.82 -0.09
C VAL A 225 10.99 -3.25 0.43
N ALA A 226 10.14 -3.53 1.42
CA ALA A 226 9.99 -4.84 2.00
C ALA A 226 9.57 -5.88 0.95
N GLY A 227 8.67 -5.49 0.03
CA GLY A 227 8.26 -6.25 -1.15
C GLY A 227 9.45 -6.77 -1.96
N VAL A 228 10.30 -5.85 -2.40
CA VAL A 228 11.47 -6.20 -3.22
C VAL A 228 12.52 -6.94 -2.43
N VAL A 229 12.82 -6.53 -1.20
CA VAL A 229 13.81 -7.21 -0.36
C VAL A 229 13.39 -8.65 -0.07
N SER A 230 12.12 -8.88 0.23
CA SER A 230 11.56 -10.21 0.43
C SER A 230 11.71 -11.09 -0.80
N LEU A 231 11.41 -10.54 -1.98
CA LEU A 231 11.51 -11.22 -3.25
C LEU A 231 12.96 -11.57 -3.61
N VAL A 232 13.87 -10.59 -3.50
CA VAL A 232 15.28 -10.73 -3.90
C VAL A 232 16.06 -11.62 -2.93
N ARG A 233 15.79 -11.52 -1.62
CA ARG A 233 16.56 -12.23 -0.58
C ARG A 233 15.91 -13.53 -0.10
N ASN A 234 14.73 -13.88 -0.62
CA ASN A 234 13.97 -15.07 -0.21
C ASN A 234 13.53 -15.06 1.28
N VAL A 235 13.09 -13.93 1.80
CA VAL A 235 12.73 -13.79 3.23
C VAL A 235 11.31 -13.29 3.41
N GLY A 236 10.47 -14.03 4.16
CA GLY A 236 9.29 -13.47 4.83
C GLY A 236 8.17 -12.93 3.94
N SER A 237 7.80 -13.64 2.86
CA SER A 237 6.74 -13.20 1.93
C SER A 237 5.38 -12.96 2.60
N VAL A 238 5.04 -13.71 3.65
CA VAL A 238 3.75 -13.56 4.36
C VAL A 238 3.67 -12.22 5.11
N LEU A 239 4.70 -11.88 5.91
CA LEU A 239 4.71 -10.63 6.69
C LEU A 239 4.71 -9.39 5.79
N VAL A 240 5.41 -9.48 4.66
CA VAL A 240 5.44 -8.41 3.66
C VAL A 240 4.12 -8.30 2.91
N GLY A 241 3.46 -9.43 2.63
CA GLY A 241 2.09 -9.47 2.13
C GLY A 241 1.12 -8.70 3.02
N VAL A 242 1.23 -8.88 4.34
CA VAL A 242 0.44 -8.11 5.32
C VAL A 242 0.73 -6.62 5.19
N ALA A 243 2.00 -6.18 5.10
CA ALA A 243 2.33 -4.75 4.99
C ALA A 243 1.71 -4.09 3.74
N ILE A 244 1.76 -4.76 2.58
CA ILE A 244 1.12 -4.27 1.35
C ILE A 244 -0.41 -4.26 1.50
N ALA A 245 -0.99 -5.29 2.13
CA ALA A 245 -2.42 -5.36 2.38
C ALA A 245 -2.91 -4.29 3.36
N VAL A 246 -2.11 -3.94 4.38
CA VAL A 246 -2.40 -2.86 5.34
C VAL A 246 -2.60 -1.54 4.60
N ALA A 247 -1.77 -1.26 3.61
CA ALA A 247 -1.80 -0.02 2.84
C ALA A 247 -2.96 0.06 1.83
N LEU A 248 -3.57 -1.06 1.45
CA LEU A 248 -4.52 -1.12 0.33
C LEU A 248 -5.93 -1.57 0.72
N VAL A 249 -6.08 -2.65 1.48
CA VAL A 249 -7.42 -3.25 1.73
C VAL A 249 -8.32 -2.35 2.58
N PRO A 250 -7.91 -1.84 3.75
CA PRO A 250 -8.79 -1.01 4.57
C PRO A 250 -9.15 0.31 3.87
N PRO A 251 -8.22 1.10 3.32
CA PRO A 251 -8.58 2.30 2.58
C PRO A 251 -9.53 2.02 1.41
N ALA A 252 -9.35 0.93 0.67
CA ALA A 252 -10.26 0.54 -0.41
C ALA A 252 -11.64 0.13 0.09
N ALA A 253 -11.72 -0.58 1.22
CA ALA A 253 -12.98 -0.90 1.87
C ALA A 253 -13.69 0.37 2.38
N THR A 254 -12.95 1.33 2.92
CA THR A 254 -13.46 2.65 3.32
C THR A 254 -14.04 3.42 2.13
N VAL A 255 -13.40 3.38 0.95
CA VAL A 255 -13.99 3.95 -0.28
C VAL A 255 -15.34 3.29 -0.59
N GLY A 256 -15.43 1.96 -0.50
CA GLY A 256 -16.68 1.24 -0.70
C GLY A 256 -17.77 1.65 0.31
N LEU A 257 -17.42 1.80 1.59
CA LEU A 257 -18.33 2.32 2.62
C LEU A 257 -18.77 3.76 2.32
N GLY A 258 -17.86 4.63 1.88
CA GLY A 258 -18.20 5.99 1.45
C GLY A 258 -19.24 6.01 0.31
N ILE A 259 -19.10 5.11 -0.66
CA ILE A 259 -20.09 4.93 -1.74
C ILE A 259 -21.43 4.46 -1.17
N ALA A 260 -21.42 3.47 -0.27
CA ALA A 260 -22.63 2.92 0.35
C ALA A 260 -23.42 3.95 1.20
N TRP A 261 -22.73 4.92 1.81
CA TRP A 261 -23.33 5.99 2.61
C TRP A 261 -23.65 7.27 1.82
N TRP A 262 -23.28 7.35 0.54
CA TRP A 262 -23.35 8.59 -0.27
C TRP A 262 -22.51 9.73 0.31
N HIS A 263 -21.29 9.43 0.77
CA HIS A 263 -20.37 10.41 1.34
C HIS A 263 -19.19 10.69 0.38
N PRO A 264 -19.28 11.71 -0.50
CA PRO A 264 -18.27 11.94 -1.53
C PRO A 264 -16.89 12.26 -0.94
N THR A 265 -16.86 12.99 0.18
CA THR A 265 -15.61 13.33 0.90
C THR A 265 -14.84 12.07 1.28
N VAL A 266 -15.50 11.07 1.89
CA VAL A 266 -14.90 9.77 2.25
C VAL A 266 -14.35 9.04 1.02
N VAL A 267 -15.09 9.05 -0.10
CA VAL A 267 -14.66 8.41 -1.35
C VAL A 267 -13.40 9.06 -1.90
N VAL A 268 -13.34 10.40 -1.90
CA VAL A 268 -12.20 11.16 -2.43
C VAL A 268 -10.98 11.02 -1.52
N THR A 269 -11.12 11.18 -0.20
CA THR A 269 -9.98 11.14 0.73
C THR A 269 -9.38 9.74 0.83
N ALA A 270 -10.20 8.72 1.11
CA ALA A 270 -9.74 7.34 1.16
C ALA A 270 -9.28 6.83 -0.22
N GLY A 271 -9.94 7.26 -1.30
CA GLY A 271 -9.56 6.91 -2.66
C GLY A 271 -8.20 7.48 -3.05
N THR A 272 -7.94 8.73 -2.68
CA THR A 272 -6.61 9.36 -2.88
C THR A 272 -5.55 8.59 -2.09
N LEU A 273 -5.82 8.22 -0.84
CA LEU A 273 -4.90 7.43 -0.01
C LEU A 273 -4.57 6.07 -0.65
N VAL A 274 -5.59 5.34 -1.14
CA VAL A 274 -5.39 4.07 -1.87
C VAL A 274 -4.48 4.27 -3.08
N LEU A 275 -4.76 5.28 -3.90
CA LEU A 275 -4.03 5.52 -5.15
C LEU A 275 -2.58 5.92 -4.88
N VAL A 276 -2.34 6.81 -3.92
CA VAL A 276 -0.98 7.17 -3.48
C VAL A 276 -0.25 5.92 -3.02
N ASN A 277 -0.85 5.12 -2.15
CA ASN A 277 -0.21 3.90 -1.63
C ASN A 277 0.14 2.90 -2.74
N LEU A 278 -0.81 2.63 -3.65
CA LEU A 278 -0.61 1.73 -4.78
C LEU A 278 0.54 2.18 -5.68
N LEU A 279 0.54 3.47 -6.05
CA LEU A 279 1.56 4.02 -6.94
C LEU A 279 2.93 4.07 -6.25
N SER A 280 2.98 4.45 -4.97
CA SER A 280 4.22 4.49 -4.18
C SER A 280 4.84 3.11 -3.99
N ILE A 281 4.03 2.07 -3.75
CA ILE A 281 4.53 0.68 -3.67
C ILE A 281 5.16 0.26 -5.00
N ASN A 282 4.47 0.49 -6.13
CA ASN A 282 5.01 0.15 -7.45
C ASN A 282 6.25 0.98 -7.81
N LEU A 283 6.25 2.28 -7.51
CA LEU A 283 7.39 3.16 -7.76
C LEU A 283 8.62 2.68 -6.98
N THR A 284 8.48 2.44 -5.68
CA THR A 284 9.58 1.96 -4.86
C THR A 284 10.08 0.62 -5.34
N ALA A 285 9.17 -0.30 -5.66
CA ALA A 285 9.56 -1.61 -6.16
C ALA A 285 10.36 -1.51 -7.47
N LEU A 286 9.90 -0.66 -8.39
CA LEU A 286 10.57 -0.39 -9.66
C LEU A 286 11.97 0.21 -9.45
N LEU A 287 12.08 1.25 -8.62
CA LEU A 287 13.34 1.93 -8.33
C LEU A 287 14.36 1.01 -7.65
N LEU A 288 13.93 0.19 -6.70
CA LEU A 288 14.80 -0.75 -5.99
C LEU A 288 15.28 -1.88 -6.89
N LEU A 289 14.39 -2.50 -7.66
CA LEU A 289 14.78 -3.55 -8.62
C LEU A 289 15.77 -3.01 -9.65
N TRP A 290 15.55 -1.79 -10.14
CA TRP A 290 16.49 -1.13 -11.04
C TRP A 290 17.83 -0.80 -10.35
N GLY A 291 17.79 -0.27 -9.13
CA GLY A 291 18.98 0.07 -8.33
C GLY A 291 19.83 -1.14 -7.95
N VAL A 292 19.20 -2.30 -7.72
CA VAL A 292 19.89 -3.59 -7.51
C VAL A 292 20.57 -4.09 -8.79
N GLY A 293 20.23 -3.54 -9.95
CA GLY A 293 20.90 -3.83 -11.22
C GLY A 293 20.22 -4.93 -12.04
N TYR A 294 18.95 -5.26 -11.79
CA TYR A 294 18.18 -6.06 -12.75
C TYR A 294 17.96 -5.22 -14.02
N ARG A 295 18.41 -5.74 -15.16
CA ARG A 295 18.37 -5.06 -16.46
C ARG A 295 17.88 -6.03 -17.55
N PRO A 296 17.31 -5.51 -18.66
CA PRO A 296 16.90 -6.34 -19.79
C PRO A 296 18.12 -6.83 -20.60
N GLU A 297 18.07 -8.06 -21.10
CA GLU A 297 19.18 -8.73 -21.80
C GLU A 297 19.42 -8.24 -23.25
N ARG A 298 18.50 -7.47 -23.86
CA ARG A 298 18.60 -7.14 -25.30
C ARG A 298 19.51 -5.94 -25.59
N THR A 299 20.75 -6.24 -25.94
CA THR A 299 21.83 -5.31 -26.34
C THR A 299 21.45 -4.34 -27.48
N GLU A 300 20.53 -4.70 -28.38
CA GLU A 300 20.15 -3.85 -29.52
C GLU A 300 19.01 -2.84 -29.23
N ARG A 301 18.43 -2.85 -28.02
CA ARG A 301 17.34 -1.91 -27.62
C ARG A 301 17.53 -1.29 -26.25
N ILE A 302 18.74 -1.33 -25.71
CA ILE A 302 19.06 -0.81 -24.37
C ILE A 302 18.51 0.62 -24.18
N ASP A 303 18.75 1.51 -25.15
CA ASP A 303 18.27 2.90 -25.08
C ASP A 303 16.73 3.01 -25.02
N ARG A 304 16.01 2.23 -25.84
CA ARG A 304 14.54 2.22 -25.85
C ARG A 304 13.93 1.63 -24.58
N VAL A 305 14.63 0.72 -23.90
CA VAL A 305 14.15 0.18 -22.63
C VAL A 305 14.40 1.16 -21.49
N TYR A 306 15.55 1.84 -21.47
CA TYR A 306 15.81 2.91 -20.51
C TYR A 306 14.81 4.06 -20.66
N ASP A 307 14.45 4.45 -21.89
CA ASP A 307 13.44 5.48 -22.14
C ASP A 307 12.04 5.04 -21.66
N ARG A 308 11.64 3.78 -21.90
CA ARG A 308 10.37 3.23 -21.40
C ARG A 308 10.34 3.18 -19.87
N LEU A 309 11.41 2.72 -19.24
CA LEU A 309 11.52 2.66 -17.78
C LEU A 309 11.48 4.06 -17.17
N ARG A 310 12.28 4.99 -17.71
CA ARG A 310 12.30 6.39 -17.29
C ARG A 310 10.93 7.05 -17.47
N SER A 311 10.27 6.82 -18.61
CA SER A 311 8.92 7.34 -18.84
C SER A 311 7.93 6.81 -17.80
N ARG A 312 7.98 5.52 -17.44
CA ARG A 312 7.11 4.95 -16.40
C ARG A 312 7.40 5.55 -15.03
N VAL A 313 8.67 5.68 -14.64
CA VAL A 313 9.08 6.35 -13.39
C VAL A 313 8.57 7.79 -13.34
N VAL A 314 8.72 8.54 -14.43
CA VAL A 314 8.25 9.94 -14.52
C VAL A 314 6.72 10.01 -14.42
N VAL A 315 5.98 9.12 -15.09
CA VAL A 315 4.52 9.07 -15.00
C VAL A 315 4.07 8.73 -13.58
N LEU A 316 4.70 7.75 -12.93
CA LEU A 316 4.40 7.39 -11.53
C LEU A 316 4.69 8.55 -10.59
N LEU A 317 5.84 9.20 -10.73
CA LEU A 317 6.21 10.37 -9.93
C LEU A 317 5.25 11.54 -10.15
N ALA A 318 4.87 11.83 -11.38
CA ALA A 318 3.91 12.87 -11.69
C ALA A 318 2.52 12.56 -11.11
N ALA A 319 2.05 11.32 -11.24
CA ALA A 319 0.78 10.88 -10.66
C ALA A 319 0.79 10.96 -9.13
N ILE A 320 1.87 10.52 -8.48
CA ILE A 320 2.05 10.66 -7.03
C ILE A 320 2.10 12.13 -6.64
N ALA A 321 2.85 12.98 -7.34
CA ALA A 321 2.94 14.41 -7.03
C ALA A 321 1.57 15.11 -7.12
N VAL A 322 0.78 14.81 -8.15
CA VAL A 322 -0.59 15.34 -8.32
C VAL A 322 -1.49 14.86 -7.18
N LEU A 323 -1.47 13.57 -6.86
CA LEU A 323 -2.27 13.03 -5.76
C LEU A 323 -1.79 13.51 -4.39
N SER A 324 -0.49 13.72 -4.20
CA SER A 324 0.09 14.29 -2.99
C SER A 324 -0.29 15.76 -2.82
N LEU A 325 -0.49 16.50 -3.92
CA LEU A 325 -1.03 17.86 -3.86
C LEU A 325 -2.48 17.84 -3.37
N VAL A 326 -3.31 16.93 -3.89
CA VAL A 326 -4.67 16.72 -3.40
C VAL A 326 -4.66 16.32 -1.93
N LEU A 327 -3.78 15.39 -1.55
CA LEU A 327 -3.60 14.93 -0.18
C LEU A 327 -3.20 16.09 0.74
N GLY A 328 -2.22 16.89 0.32
CA GLY A 328 -1.74 18.05 1.08
C GLY A 328 -2.82 19.11 1.26
N GLY A 329 -3.66 19.32 0.25
CA GLY A 329 -4.86 20.15 0.39
C GLY A 329 -5.81 19.63 1.46
N VAL A 330 -6.17 18.35 1.39
CA VAL A 330 -7.05 17.71 2.39
C VAL A 330 -6.43 17.76 3.78
N THR A 331 -5.15 17.40 3.92
CA THR A 331 -4.41 17.45 5.20
C THR A 331 -4.39 18.86 5.77
N TYR A 332 -4.19 19.88 4.93
CA TYR A 332 -4.21 21.27 5.35
C TYR A 332 -5.59 21.69 5.87
N GLY A 333 -6.66 21.35 5.15
CA GLY A 333 -8.01 21.62 5.60
C GLY A 333 -8.31 20.93 6.92
N THR A 334 -8.02 19.63 7.06
CA THR A 334 -8.25 18.92 8.32
C THR A 334 -7.40 19.45 9.48
N TYR A 335 -6.18 19.93 9.20
CA TYR A 335 -5.35 20.59 10.21
C TYR A 335 -5.99 21.89 10.70
N GLN A 336 -6.52 22.73 9.80
CA GLN A 336 -7.25 23.94 10.21
C GLN A 336 -8.47 23.60 11.04
N THR A 337 -9.23 22.58 10.64
CA THR A 337 -10.40 22.12 11.39
C THR A 337 -10.04 21.72 12.82
N ALA A 338 -8.98 20.92 12.96
CA ALA A 338 -8.49 20.45 14.26
C ALA A 338 -7.85 21.56 15.10
N ALA A 339 -7.21 22.55 14.47
CA ALA A 339 -6.64 23.70 15.15
C ALA A 339 -7.72 24.56 15.80
N VAL A 340 -8.78 24.90 15.04
CA VAL A 340 -9.94 25.66 15.55
C VAL A 340 -10.61 24.90 16.69
N GLU A 341 -10.89 23.60 16.55
CA GLU A 341 -11.47 22.78 17.61
C GLU A 341 -10.61 22.81 18.89
N HIS A 342 -9.29 22.70 18.75
CA HIS A 342 -8.37 22.72 19.88
C HIS A 342 -8.29 24.10 20.56
N GLU A 343 -8.25 25.17 19.79
CA GLU A 343 -8.23 26.55 20.30
C GLU A 343 -9.55 26.92 21.00
N VAL A 344 -10.70 26.55 20.42
CA VAL A 344 -12.02 26.69 21.07
C VAL A 344 -12.03 25.98 22.41
N ARG A 345 -11.62 24.70 22.46
CA ARG A 345 -11.58 23.93 23.70
C ARG A 345 -10.71 24.59 24.77
N THR A 346 -9.52 25.03 24.38
CA THR A 346 -8.54 25.67 25.27
C THR A 346 -9.07 27.00 25.80
N GLU A 347 -9.72 27.79 24.94
CA GLU A 347 -10.30 29.06 25.35
C GLU A 347 -11.51 28.86 26.27
N LEU A 348 -12.40 27.90 25.99
CA LEU A 348 -13.53 27.59 26.89
C LEU A 348 -13.08 27.13 28.28
N GLU A 349 -12.00 26.34 28.35
CA GLU A 349 -11.35 26.00 29.62
C GLU A 349 -10.80 27.26 30.32
N SER A 350 -10.11 28.13 29.58
CA SER A 350 -9.59 29.40 30.12
C SER A 350 -10.69 30.35 30.60
N MET A 351 -11.82 30.44 29.89
CA MET A 351 -12.96 31.27 30.26
C MET A 351 -13.62 30.77 31.55
N SER A 352 -13.60 29.45 31.79
CA SER A 352 -14.12 28.86 33.03
C SER A 352 -13.30 29.24 34.29
N ASP A 353 -12.06 29.69 34.10
CA ASP A 353 -11.17 30.15 35.17
C ASP A 353 -11.02 31.68 35.23
N ASP A 354 -11.68 32.41 34.33
CA ASP A 354 -11.65 33.88 34.28
C ASP A 354 -12.60 34.48 35.35
N PRO A 355 -12.13 35.42 36.19
CA PRO A 355 -12.97 36.10 37.19
C PRO A 355 -14.23 36.78 36.61
N ALA A 356 -14.21 37.17 35.32
CA ALA A 356 -15.37 37.74 34.65
C ALA A 356 -16.51 36.72 34.43
N PHE A 357 -16.20 35.42 34.49
CA PHE A 357 -17.14 34.32 34.31
C PHE A 357 -17.14 33.32 35.48
N GLU A 358 -16.68 33.72 36.67
CA GLU A 358 -16.47 32.83 37.84
C GLU A 358 -17.71 32.00 38.23
N ALA A 359 -18.91 32.50 37.94
CA ALA A 359 -20.19 31.81 38.18
C ALA A 359 -20.52 30.72 37.13
N PHE A 360 -19.89 30.77 35.95
CA PHE A 360 -20.20 29.93 34.81
C PHE A 360 -19.15 28.84 34.62
N ARG A 361 -19.57 27.65 34.17
CA ARG A 361 -18.65 26.61 33.68
C ARG A 361 -18.96 26.33 32.23
N PHE A 362 -17.94 26.45 31.39
CA PHE A 362 -18.05 26.21 29.96
C PHE A 362 -17.69 24.76 29.66
N GLN A 363 -18.50 24.11 28.86
CA GLN A 363 -18.21 22.80 28.31
C GLN A 363 -18.51 22.82 26.81
N GLU A 364 -17.54 22.40 26.01
CA GLU A 364 -17.74 22.21 24.58
C GLU A 364 -18.72 21.04 24.34
N ILE A 365 -19.80 21.29 23.60
CA ILE A 365 -20.73 20.22 23.17
C ILE A 365 -20.30 19.66 21.82
N GLY A 366 -19.84 20.54 20.92
CA GLY A 366 -19.30 20.15 19.63
C GLY A 366 -18.94 21.35 18.77
N VAL A 367 -17.97 21.13 17.89
CA VAL A 367 -17.61 22.03 16.80
C VAL A 367 -18.05 21.35 15.51
N ASP A 368 -19.02 21.94 14.83
CA ASP A 368 -19.42 21.55 13.48
C ASP A 368 -18.58 22.37 12.49
N TYR A 369 -17.51 21.73 12.03
CA TYR A 369 -16.63 22.29 11.03
C TYR A 369 -16.11 21.12 10.20
N GLU A 370 -16.54 21.05 8.95
CA GLU A 370 -16.12 20.02 8.02
C GLU A 370 -15.06 20.55 7.05
N LEU A 371 -14.35 19.63 6.39
CA LEU A 371 -13.38 19.97 5.36
C LEU A 371 -14.00 20.81 4.23
N ILE A 372 -15.27 20.62 3.92
CA ILE A 372 -15.94 21.36 2.84
C ILE A 372 -16.17 22.83 3.19
N ASP A 373 -16.34 23.13 4.47
CA ASP A 373 -16.59 24.49 4.98
C ASP A 373 -15.32 25.33 4.87
N VAL A 374 -14.16 24.73 5.19
CA VAL A 374 -12.83 25.32 4.96
C VAL A 374 -12.66 25.77 3.50
N TYR A 375 -13.14 24.98 2.53
CA TYR A 375 -13.00 25.31 1.10
C TYR A 375 -14.05 26.28 0.57
N ARG A 376 -15.16 26.45 1.29
CA ARG A 376 -16.23 27.40 0.95
C ARG A 376 -16.11 28.73 1.68
N ASP A 377 -15.13 28.85 2.58
CA ASP A 377 -15.01 29.96 3.54
C ASP A 377 -16.28 30.11 4.40
N ASP A 378 -16.94 28.98 4.72
CA ASP A 378 -18.09 28.95 5.65
C ASP A 378 -17.56 28.98 7.10
N PRO A 379 -18.11 29.82 8.00
CA PRO A 379 -17.62 29.93 9.37
C PRO A 379 -17.90 28.66 10.19
N PRO A 380 -16.99 28.24 11.08
CA PRO A 380 -17.22 27.12 12.00
C PRO A 380 -18.43 27.40 12.91
N SER A 381 -19.28 26.40 13.08
CA SER A 381 -20.39 26.46 14.04
C SER A 381 -20.00 25.78 15.35
N VAL A 382 -19.95 26.55 16.44
CA VAL A 382 -19.56 26.08 17.76
C VAL A 382 -20.77 26.07 18.68
N THR A 383 -21.09 24.92 19.27
CA THR A 383 -22.11 24.82 20.32
C THR A 383 -21.45 24.68 21.69
N VAL A 384 -21.70 25.66 22.55
CA VAL A 384 -21.11 25.77 23.89
C VAL A 384 -22.19 25.56 24.94
N LEU A 385 -21.99 24.59 25.83
CA LEU A 385 -22.79 24.44 27.03
C LEU A 385 -22.22 25.35 28.11
N VAL A 386 -23.09 26.10 28.76
CA VAL A 386 -22.71 26.93 29.90
C VAL A 386 -23.58 26.55 31.08
N GLU A 387 -22.95 25.92 32.07
CA GLU A 387 -23.58 25.65 33.35
C GLU A 387 -23.62 26.93 34.18
N ARG A 388 -24.79 27.24 34.75
CA ARG A 388 -24.96 28.40 35.62
C ARG A 388 -25.73 28.08 36.91
N PRO A 389 -25.57 28.89 37.98
CA PRO A 389 -26.37 28.78 39.19
C PRO A 389 -27.81 29.22 38.92
N ALA A 390 -28.78 28.51 39.51
CA ALA A 390 -30.19 28.84 39.34
C ALA A 390 -30.53 30.25 39.87
N GLY A 391 -31.04 31.13 38.99
CA GLY A 391 -31.57 32.45 39.35
C GLY A 391 -30.70 33.66 39.00
N GLU A 392 -29.54 33.47 38.38
CA GLU A 392 -28.75 34.57 37.81
C GLU A 392 -29.30 35.00 36.44
N ALA A 393 -29.51 36.31 36.27
CA ALA A 393 -29.95 36.89 35.01
C ALA A 393 -28.72 37.28 34.17
N GLU A 394 -28.67 36.78 32.95
CA GLU A 394 -27.58 37.10 32.03
C GLU A 394 -27.82 38.40 31.27
N SER A 395 -26.71 39.02 30.86
CA SER A 395 -26.75 40.13 29.92
C SER A 395 -27.29 39.67 28.57
N ALA A 396 -28.10 40.48 27.90
CA ALA A 396 -28.60 40.18 26.55
C ALA A 396 -27.48 39.82 25.54
N ASP A 397 -26.27 40.34 25.78
CA ASP A 397 -25.10 40.19 24.90
C ASP A 397 -24.15 39.05 25.35
N PHE A 398 -24.62 38.10 26.18
CA PHE A 398 -23.74 37.04 26.70
C PHE A 398 -23.17 36.16 25.59
N ALA A 399 -24.02 35.71 24.66
CA ALA A 399 -23.59 34.90 23.52
C ALA A 399 -22.60 35.64 22.61
N ASP A 400 -22.81 36.94 22.40
CA ASP A 400 -21.90 37.78 21.62
C ASP A 400 -20.53 37.94 22.28
N ARG A 401 -20.47 38.05 23.61
CA ARG A 401 -19.18 38.10 24.35
C ARG A 401 -18.43 36.78 24.29
N VAL A 402 -19.14 35.65 24.35
CA VAL A 402 -18.52 34.32 24.17
C VAL A 402 -17.98 34.20 22.74
N ARG A 403 -18.78 34.59 21.74
CA ARG A 403 -18.37 34.60 20.34
C ARG A 403 -17.13 35.46 20.10
N GLU A 404 -17.14 36.74 20.49
CA GLU A 404 -16.03 37.66 20.27
C GLU A 404 -14.71 37.15 20.88
N ARG A 405 -14.79 36.51 22.06
CA ARG A 405 -13.62 35.92 22.71
C ARG A 405 -13.10 34.68 22.00
N LEU A 406 -13.99 33.82 21.53
CA LEU A 406 -13.61 32.65 20.73
C LEU A 406 -13.05 33.08 19.35
N GLU A 407 -13.62 34.11 18.72
CA GLU A 407 -13.10 34.69 17.47
C GLU A 407 -11.70 35.30 17.68
N GLU A 408 -11.45 35.99 18.80
CA GLU A 408 -10.13 36.53 19.14
C GLU A 408 -9.09 35.43 19.38
N ALA A 409 -9.49 34.33 20.05
CA ALA A 409 -8.61 33.20 20.31
C ALA A 409 -8.28 32.38 19.06
N THR A 410 -9.27 32.15 18.19
CA THR A 410 -9.13 31.33 16.98
C THR A 410 -8.69 32.11 15.74
N GLY A 411 -8.79 33.44 15.77
CA GLY A 411 -8.52 34.30 14.62
C GLY A 411 -9.44 34.07 13.42
N THR A 412 -10.61 33.44 13.64
CA THR A 412 -11.58 33.06 12.61
C THR A 412 -12.98 33.53 13.03
N ASP A 413 -13.82 33.95 12.07
CA ASP A 413 -15.22 34.30 12.34
C ASP A 413 -16.00 33.04 12.70
N LEU A 414 -16.79 33.05 13.79
CA LEU A 414 -17.48 31.87 14.31
C LEU A 414 -18.99 32.10 14.42
N GLU A 415 -19.78 31.09 14.06
CA GLU A 415 -21.18 31.03 14.48
C GLU A 415 -21.26 30.30 15.82
N VAL A 416 -21.67 31.01 16.88
CA VAL A 416 -21.68 30.46 18.25
C VAL A 416 -23.09 30.32 18.78
N THR A 417 -23.48 29.10 19.11
CA THR A 417 -24.71 28.79 19.83
C THR A 417 -24.38 28.51 21.30
N VAL A 418 -24.95 29.29 22.21
CA VAL A 418 -24.76 29.12 23.65
C VAL A 418 -25.99 28.47 24.27
N GLU A 419 -25.83 27.28 24.81
CA GLU A 419 -26.86 26.55 25.55
C GLU A 419 -26.66 26.76 27.06
N LEU A 420 -27.60 27.46 27.69
CA LEU A 420 -27.56 27.78 29.12
C LEU A 420 -28.32 26.70 29.91
N VAL A 421 -27.66 26.08 30.88
CA VAL A 421 -28.26 25.06 31.74
C VAL A 421 -28.19 25.45 33.20
N ASP A 422 -29.35 25.53 33.84
CA ASP A 422 -29.46 25.77 35.28
C ASP A 422 -29.05 24.50 36.04
N THR A 423 -28.04 24.62 36.90
CA THR A 423 -27.54 23.50 37.71
C THR A 423 -27.89 23.67 39.19
N GLN A 424 -28.26 22.55 39.84
CA GLN A 424 -28.43 22.46 41.29
C GLN A 424 -27.50 21.38 41.82
N ARG A 425 -26.55 21.76 42.67
CA ARG A 425 -25.65 20.82 43.34
C ARG A 425 -26.26 20.40 44.67
N SER A 426 -26.52 19.10 44.85
CA SER A 426 -26.73 18.53 46.17
C SER A 426 -25.37 18.38 46.84
N GLY A 427 -25.24 18.85 48.09
CA GLY A 427 -24.10 18.56 48.96
C GLY A 427 -24.15 17.16 49.54
#